data_AF-A0A9D5WIA1-F1
#
_entry.id   AF-A0A9D5WIA1-F1
#
_cell.length_a   1.000
_cell.length_b   1.000
_cell.length_c   1.000
_cell.angle_alpha   90.00
_cell.angle_beta   90.00
_cell.angle_gamma   90.00
#
_symmetry.space_group_name_H-M   'P 1'
#
loop_
_entity.id
_entity.type
_entity.pdbx_description
1 polymer ?
#
loop_
_entity_poly.entity_id
_entity_poly.type
_entity_poly.pdbx_seq_one_letter_code
_entity_poly.pdbx_strand_id
1 'polypeptide(L)'
;MNKFKKLKLYCFSPPVMLATLAIELVLALYTFWRYKLNAVTRIAMALLICLALFQWAEYNVCEGTIFLDSLGWAKLGYVAITMLPPLGIHLIYQLSGDKRRWIPVLGYILAALFVGYFLLEADGVKAGACLGNYVIFENRDEFYPIYAGY
;
A
#
# COMPACT_ATOMS: atom_id res chain seq x y z
N MET A 1 -22.36 -34.93 5.32
CA MET A 1 -23.04 -33.97 4.43
C MET A 1 -22.13 -32.77 4.22
N ASN A 2 -21.52 -32.67 3.03
CA ASN A 2 -20.64 -31.58 2.62
C ASN A 2 -21.42 -30.27 2.54
N LYS A 3 -21.28 -29.40 3.55
CA LYS A 3 -21.52 -27.97 3.35
C LYS A 3 -20.35 -27.43 2.55
N PHE A 4 -20.48 -27.44 1.22
CA PHE A 4 -19.67 -26.56 0.37
C PHE A 4 -19.98 -25.12 0.79
N LYS A 5 -19.20 -24.57 1.73
CA LYS A 5 -19.16 -23.13 1.98
C LYS A 5 -18.78 -22.51 0.63
N LYS A 6 -19.71 -21.79 -0.02
CA LYS A 6 -19.34 -20.91 -1.12
C LYS A 6 -18.25 -19.99 -0.58
N LEU A 7 -17.03 -20.11 -1.09
CA LEU A 7 -15.99 -19.11 -0.85
C LEU A 7 -16.51 -17.80 -1.45
N LYS A 8 -17.06 -16.92 -0.60
CA LYS A 8 -17.23 -15.53 -0.95
C LYS A 8 -15.86 -14.88 -0.82
N LEU A 9 -15.17 -14.77 -1.94
CA LEU A 9 -13.93 -14.01 -2.06
C LEU A 9 -14.31 -12.53 -2.05
N TYR A 10 -14.19 -11.89 -0.89
CA TYR A 10 -14.20 -10.44 -0.80
C TYR A 10 -12.86 -9.91 -1.36
N CYS A 11 -12.84 -8.70 -1.93
CA CYS A 11 -11.61 -8.09 -2.49
C CYS A 11 -10.45 -8.03 -1.48
N PHE A 12 -10.76 -7.97 -0.18
CA PHE A 12 -9.81 -7.97 0.94
C PHE A 12 -9.91 -9.23 1.81
N SER A 13 -10.30 -10.37 1.22
CA SER A 13 -10.21 -11.64 1.93
C SER A 13 -8.74 -12.10 2.00
N PRO A 14 -8.24 -12.59 3.16
CA PRO A 14 -6.88 -13.09 3.33
C PRO A 14 -6.36 -13.98 2.18
N PRO A 15 -7.15 -14.90 1.59
CA PRO A 15 -6.69 -15.69 0.44
C PRO A 15 -6.48 -14.87 -0.83
N VAL A 16 -7.28 -13.83 -1.09
CA VAL A 16 -7.11 -12.95 -2.26
C VAL A 16 -5.85 -12.11 -2.09
N MET A 17 -5.59 -11.61 -0.88
CA MET A 17 -4.42 -10.79 -0.57
C MET A 17 -3.11 -11.57 -0.66
N LEU A 18 -3.11 -12.84 -0.22
CA LEU A 18 -1.98 -13.74 -0.45
C LEU A 18 -1.78 -14.07 -1.93
N ALA A 19 -2.87 -14.24 -2.68
CA ALA A 19 -2.80 -14.50 -4.12
C ALA A 19 -2.20 -13.30 -4.87
N THR A 20 -2.65 -12.07 -4.56
CA THR A 20 -2.06 -10.85 -5.11
C THR A 20 -0.61 -10.69 -4.65
N LEU A 21 -0.29 -10.83 -3.36
CA LEU A 21 1.11 -10.82 -2.91
C LEU A 21 2.02 -11.76 -3.73
N ALA A 22 1.58 -12.99 -3.98
CA ALA A 22 2.32 -13.95 -4.79
C ALA A 22 2.47 -13.50 -6.26
N ILE A 23 1.39 -13.01 -6.88
CA ILE A 23 1.41 -12.51 -8.26
C ILE A 23 2.37 -11.32 -8.38
N GLU A 24 2.28 -10.35 -7.47
CA GLU A 24 3.10 -9.16 -7.45
C GLU A 24 4.59 -9.49 -7.28
N LEU A 25 4.93 -10.41 -6.38
CA LEU A 25 6.31 -10.89 -6.19
C LEU A 25 6.83 -11.64 -7.42
N VAL A 26 6.00 -12.52 -8.03
CA VAL A 26 6.37 -13.23 -9.25
C VAL A 26 6.61 -12.25 -10.39
N LEU A 27 5.74 -11.25 -10.57
CA LEU A 27 5.92 -10.21 -11.58
C LEU A 27 7.17 -9.37 -11.30
N ALA A 28 7.46 -9.05 -10.03
CA ALA A 28 8.67 -8.29 -9.66
C ALA A 28 9.93 -9.09 -10.00
N LEU A 29 10.00 -10.36 -9.60
CA LEU A 29 11.11 -11.26 -9.89
C LEU A 29 11.27 -11.52 -11.39
N TYR A 30 10.16 -11.77 -12.09
CA TYR A 30 10.16 -11.95 -13.53
C TYR A 30 10.66 -10.70 -14.24
N THR A 31 10.20 -9.51 -13.82
CA THR A 31 10.65 -8.24 -14.40
C THR A 31 12.15 -8.03 -14.17
N PHE A 32 12.62 -8.30 -12.96
CA PHE A 32 14.03 -8.20 -12.59
C PHE A 32 14.92 -9.16 -13.41
N TRP A 33 14.48 -10.41 -13.58
CA TRP A 33 15.26 -11.44 -14.28
C TRP A 33 15.22 -11.28 -15.80
N ARG A 34 14.05 -10.94 -16.36
CA ARG A 34 13.81 -10.94 -17.81
C ARG A 34 14.21 -9.63 -18.50
N TYR A 35 14.17 -8.50 -17.80
CA TYR A 35 14.38 -7.17 -18.38
C TYR A 35 15.62 -6.48 -17.80
N LYS A 36 16.33 -5.70 -18.63
CA LYS A 36 17.42 -4.84 -18.16
C LYS A 36 16.87 -3.71 -17.29
N LEU A 37 17.54 -3.43 -16.17
CA LEU A 37 17.18 -2.36 -15.23
C LEU A 37 17.41 -0.97 -15.81
N ASN A 38 16.48 -0.55 -16.67
CA ASN A 38 16.35 0.82 -17.16
C ASN A 38 15.52 1.67 -16.18
N ALA A 39 15.45 2.98 -16.41
CA ALA A 39 14.73 3.91 -15.52
C ALA A 39 13.26 3.52 -15.32
N VAL A 40 12.57 3.12 -16.40
CA VAL A 40 11.16 2.70 -16.39
C VAL A 40 10.96 1.41 -15.61
N THR A 41 11.72 0.36 -15.93
CA THR A 41 11.64 -0.95 -15.25
C THR A 41 11.98 -0.83 -13.77
N ARG A 42 12.89 0.08 -13.39
CA ARG A 42 13.23 0.33 -11.98
C ARG A 42 12.04 0.90 -11.21
N ILE A 43 11.30 1.85 -11.80
CA ILE A 43 10.10 2.42 -11.18
C ILE A 43 8.97 1.39 -11.14
N ALA A 44 8.80 0.60 -12.21
CA ALA A 44 7.81 -0.48 -12.23
C ALA A 44 8.09 -1.55 -11.17
N MET A 45 9.35 -1.94 -10.98
CA MET A 45 9.73 -2.84 -9.88
C MET A 45 9.46 -2.21 -8.51
N ALA A 46 9.79 -0.94 -8.32
CA ALA A 46 9.49 -0.24 -7.06
C ALA A 46 7.98 -0.23 -6.77
N LEU A 47 7.14 -0.02 -7.79
CA LEU A 47 5.68 -0.13 -7.66
C LEU A 47 5.23 -1.53 -7.25
N LEU A 48 5.73 -2.58 -7.92
CA LEU A 48 5.37 -3.97 -7.60
C LEU A 48 5.80 -4.34 -6.18
N ILE A 49 6.96 -3.86 -5.73
CA ILE A 49 7.45 -4.07 -4.37
C ILE A 49 6.57 -3.31 -3.36
N CYS A 50 6.20 -2.05 -3.63
CA CYS A 50 5.30 -1.29 -2.76
C CYS A 50 3.92 -1.95 -2.66
N LEU A 51 3.37 -2.45 -3.76
CA LEU A 51 2.12 -3.23 -3.75
C LEU A 51 2.27 -4.47 -2.86
N ALA A 52 3.28 -5.30 -3.14
CA ALA A 52 3.54 -6.51 -2.36
C ALA A 52 3.68 -6.23 -0.85
N LEU A 53 4.46 -5.19 -0.49
CA LEU A 53 4.61 -4.78 0.91
C LEU A 53 3.29 -4.32 1.54
N PHE A 54 2.45 -3.61 0.80
CA PHE A 54 1.13 -3.21 1.27
C PHE A 54 0.23 -4.41 1.53
N GLN A 55 0.14 -5.35 0.59
CA GLN A 55 -0.71 -6.54 0.74
C GLN A 55 -0.21 -7.46 1.85
N TRP A 56 1.10 -7.56 2.03
CA TRP A 56 1.69 -8.30 3.15
C TRP A 56 1.41 -7.61 4.48
N ALA A 57 1.50 -6.28 4.54
CA ALA A 57 1.20 -5.53 5.75
C ALA A 57 -0.24 -5.75 6.20
N GLU A 58 -1.21 -5.60 5.30
CA GLU A 58 -2.62 -5.81 5.64
C GLU A 58 -2.93 -7.27 6.01
N TYR A 59 -2.31 -8.26 5.35
CA TYR A 59 -2.46 -9.66 5.74
C TYR A 59 -2.07 -9.90 7.21
N ASN A 60 -0.94 -9.34 7.65
CA ASN A 60 -0.50 -9.46 9.06
C ASN A 60 -1.39 -8.67 10.02
N VAL A 61 -1.99 -7.57 9.58
CA VAL A 61 -3.00 -6.84 10.36
C VAL A 61 -4.25 -7.70 10.56
N CYS A 62 -4.66 -8.48 9.55
CA CYS A 62 -5.90 -9.29 9.58
C CYS A 62 -5.78 -10.65 10.27
N GLU A 63 -4.75 -11.42 9.95
CA GLU A 63 -4.59 -12.81 10.45
C GLU A 63 -3.81 -12.89 11.76
N GLY A 64 -3.37 -11.74 12.29
CA GLY A 64 -2.54 -11.66 13.49
C GLY A 64 -1.06 -11.73 13.14
N THR A 65 -0.26 -11.05 13.95
CA THR A 65 1.04 -10.59 13.50
C THR A 65 2.15 -11.59 13.74
N ILE A 66 2.96 -11.79 12.71
CA ILE A 66 4.30 -12.36 12.83
C ILE A 66 5.26 -11.15 12.92
N PHE A 67 6.20 -11.15 13.88
CA PHE A 67 7.31 -10.18 14.07
C PHE A 67 7.01 -8.74 14.56
N LEU A 68 5.89 -8.08 14.22
CA LEU A 68 5.57 -6.70 14.64
C LEU A 68 4.19 -6.61 15.29
N ASP A 69 3.90 -5.54 16.04
CA ASP A 69 2.53 -5.28 16.51
C ASP A 69 1.60 -4.91 15.33
N SER A 70 0.29 -5.09 15.47
CA SER A 70 -0.70 -4.77 14.41
C SER A 70 -0.60 -3.33 13.94
N LEU A 71 -0.27 -2.42 14.86
CA LEU A 71 0.04 -1.03 14.59
C LEU A 71 1.28 -0.83 13.71
N GLY A 72 2.35 -1.60 13.94
CA GLY A 72 3.58 -1.51 13.17
C GLY A 72 3.37 -1.92 11.71
N TRP A 73 2.59 -2.99 11.49
CA TRP A 73 2.19 -3.40 10.14
C TRP A 73 1.29 -2.38 9.46
N ALA A 74 0.33 -1.79 10.18
CA ALA A 74 -0.52 -0.73 9.63
C ALA A 74 0.29 0.49 9.19
N LYS A 75 1.30 0.91 9.97
CA LYS A 75 2.23 1.99 9.58
C LYS A 75 3.04 1.63 8.34
N LEU A 76 3.55 0.39 8.25
CA LEU A 76 4.31 -0.07 7.09
C LEU A 76 3.44 -0.06 5.81
N GLY A 77 2.22 -0.59 5.89
CA GLY A 77 1.26 -0.56 4.79
C GLY A 77 0.92 0.87 4.35
N TYR A 78 0.75 1.77 5.32
CA TYR A 78 0.49 3.18 5.04
C TYR A 78 1.63 3.88 4.28
N VAL A 79 2.89 3.62 4.66
CA VAL A 79 4.06 4.14 3.94
C VAL A 79 4.09 3.59 2.52
N ALA A 80 3.82 2.29 2.36
CA ALA A 80 3.84 1.63 1.05
C ALA A 80 2.75 2.19 0.11
N ILE A 81 1.50 2.35 0.57
CA ILE A 81 0.40 2.90 -0.23
C ILE A 81 0.60 4.38 -0.56
N THR A 82 1.21 5.16 0.34
CA THR A 82 1.45 6.59 0.09
C THR A 82 2.54 6.81 -0.97
N MET A 83 3.48 5.87 -1.13
CA MET A 83 4.52 5.91 -2.17
C MET A 83 4.02 5.49 -3.56
N LEU A 84 2.85 4.85 -3.66
CA LEU A 84 2.29 4.38 -4.94
C LEU A 84 1.89 5.52 -5.90
N PRO A 85 1.14 6.56 -5.48
CA PRO A 85 0.82 7.70 -6.33
C PRO A 85 2.04 8.41 -6.94
N PRO A 86 3.09 8.80 -6.17
CA PRO A 86 4.25 9.48 -6.75
C PRO A 86 5.08 8.56 -7.66
N LEU A 87 5.19 7.27 -7.34
CA LEU A 87 5.82 6.29 -8.24
C LEU A 87 5.03 6.11 -9.54
N GLY A 88 3.69 6.05 -9.47
CA GLY A 88 2.82 5.93 -10.64
C GLY A 88 2.92 7.15 -11.56
N ILE A 89 2.86 8.36 -10.99
CA ILE A 89 3.07 9.60 -11.75
C ILE A 89 4.47 9.61 -12.37
N HIS A 90 5.51 9.25 -11.61
CA HIS A 90 6.87 9.18 -12.13
C HIS A 90 6.98 8.19 -13.30
N LEU A 91 6.30 7.04 -13.23
CA LEU A 91 6.27 6.07 -14.33
C LEU A 91 5.58 6.65 -15.57
N ILE A 92 4.43 7.30 -15.42
CA ILE A 92 3.68 7.92 -16.53
C ILE A 92 4.54 8.97 -17.24
N TYR A 93 5.26 9.82 -16.49
CA TYR A 93 6.15 10.84 -17.08
C TYR A 93 7.30 10.21 -17.87
N GLN A 94 7.88 9.12 -17.36
CA GLN A 94 8.96 8.41 -18.06
C GLN A 94 8.47 7.72 -19.34
N LEU A 95 7.24 7.22 -19.34
CA LEU A 95 6.60 6.62 -20.52
C LEU A 95 6.17 7.66 -21.56
N SER A 96 5.65 8.80 -21.10
CA SER A 96 5.22 9.90 -21.97
C SER A 96 6.39 10.67 -22.60
N GLY A 97 7.62 10.48 -22.11
CA GLY A 97 8.79 11.24 -22.55
C GLY A 97 8.75 12.74 -22.16
N ASP A 98 7.82 13.13 -21.29
CA ASP A 98 7.71 14.51 -20.83
C ASP A 98 8.85 14.84 -19.86
N LYS A 99 9.55 15.94 -20.14
CA LYS A 99 10.73 16.39 -19.39
C LYS A 99 10.39 17.18 -18.13
N ARG A 100 9.10 17.41 -17.82
CA ARG A 100 8.66 18.12 -16.60
C ARG A 100 8.91 17.30 -15.33
N ARG A 101 10.18 17.27 -14.91
CA ARG A 101 10.65 16.57 -13.71
C ARG A 101 10.11 17.13 -12.39
N TRP A 102 9.55 18.35 -12.39
CA TRP A 102 9.06 19.01 -11.18
C TRP A 102 7.79 18.37 -10.62
N ILE A 103 6.93 17.80 -11.47
CA ILE A 103 5.66 17.17 -11.07
C ILE A 103 5.87 15.90 -10.25
N PRO A 104 6.69 14.91 -10.70
CA PRO A 104 6.98 13.76 -9.86
C PRO A 104 7.71 14.15 -8.58
N VAL A 105 8.60 15.15 -8.62
CA VAL A 105 9.30 15.65 -7.41
C VAL A 105 8.32 16.22 -6.38
N LEU A 106 7.35 17.03 -6.80
CA LEU A 106 6.29 17.52 -5.91
C LEU A 106 5.50 16.36 -5.30
N GLY A 107 5.18 15.33 -6.09
CA GLY A 107 4.53 14.12 -5.60
C GLY A 107 5.32 13.43 -4.48
N TYR A 108 6.63 13.26 -4.64
CA TYR A 108 7.48 12.68 -3.59
C TYR A 108 7.59 13.57 -2.35
N ILE A 109 7.66 14.89 -2.51
CA ILE A 109 7.69 15.83 -1.38
C ILE A 109 6.40 15.73 -0.58
N LEU A 110 5.25 15.76 -1.26
CA LEU A 110 3.95 15.66 -0.60
C LEU A 110 3.79 14.32 0.10
N ALA A 111 4.19 13.22 -0.55
CA ALA A 111 4.19 11.89 0.05
C ALA A 111 5.11 11.83 1.27
N ALA A 112 6.31 12.40 1.22
CA ALA A 112 7.24 12.43 2.34
C ALA A 112 6.71 13.26 3.52
N LEU A 113 6.07 14.40 3.25
CA LEU A 113 5.41 15.21 4.28
C LEU A 113 4.26 14.45 4.94
N PHE A 114 3.42 13.78 4.14
CA PHE A 114 2.27 13.03 4.64
C PHE A 114 2.70 11.79 5.44
N VAL A 115 3.69 11.04 4.94
CA VAL A 115 4.32 9.93 5.66
C VAL A 115 4.97 10.43 6.96
N GLY A 116 5.74 11.52 6.90
CA GLY A 116 6.42 12.09 8.06
C GLY A 116 5.44 12.52 9.15
N TYR A 117 4.37 13.21 8.77
CA TYR A 117 3.31 13.62 9.70
C TYR A 117 2.67 12.42 10.40
N PHE A 118 2.25 11.40 9.65
CA PHE A 118 1.60 10.21 10.22
C PHE A 118 2.53 9.25 10.98
N LEU A 119 3.84 9.26 10.69
CA LEU A 119 4.82 8.48 11.46
C LEU A 119 5.19 9.15 12.79
N LEU A 120 5.24 10.49 12.82
CA LEU A 120 5.57 11.29 14.00
C LEU A 120 4.37 11.43 14.94
N GLU A 121 3.15 11.47 14.42
CA GLU A 121 1.95 11.48 15.23
C GLU A 121 1.72 10.09 15.84
N ALA A 122 1.96 9.95 17.15
CA ALA A 122 1.87 8.68 17.88
C ALA A 122 0.48 8.00 17.79
N ASP A 123 -0.53 8.76 17.36
CA ASP A 123 -1.94 8.42 17.29
C ASP A 123 -2.53 8.45 15.86
N GLY A 124 -1.72 8.68 14.80
CA GLY A 124 -2.23 8.84 13.43
C GLY A 124 -2.84 7.57 12.80
N VAL A 125 -2.57 6.41 13.39
CA VAL A 125 -3.13 5.10 13.03
C VAL A 125 -3.34 4.39 14.37
N LYS A 126 -4.56 4.28 14.92
CA LYS A 126 -4.74 3.69 16.27
C LYS A 126 -5.01 2.20 16.27
N ALA A 127 -5.62 1.68 15.21
CA ALA A 127 -5.80 0.26 14.97
C ALA A 127 -6.09 0.05 13.48
N GLY A 128 -5.49 -0.96 12.87
CA GLY A 128 -6.00 -1.54 11.64
C GLY A 128 -7.03 -2.58 12.02
N ALA A 129 -8.31 -2.22 12.06
CA ALA A 129 -9.37 -3.21 12.22
C ALA A 129 -9.62 -3.84 10.84
N CYS A 130 -9.31 -5.13 10.68
CA CYS A 130 -9.76 -5.91 9.54
C CYS A 130 -11.26 -6.22 9.66
N LEU A 131 -12.08 -5.20 9.46
CA LEU A 131 -13.46 -5.43 9.10
C LEU A 131 -13.41 -5.98 7.67
N GLY A 132 -13.96 -7.18 7.45
CA GLY A 132 -13.89 -7.93 6.19
C GLY A 132 -14.54 -7.25 4.96
N ASN A 133 -14.69 -5.92 5.00
CA ASN A 133 -15.13 -5.06 3.91
C ASN A 133 -14.42 -3.68 3.85
N TYR A 134 -13.75 -3.17 4.91
CA TYR A 134 -12.99 -1.90 4.92
C TYR A 134 -11.99 -1.87 6.09
N VAL A 135 -10.83 -1.26 5.94
CA VAL A 135 -9.97 -0.91 7.09
C VAL A 135 -10.47 0.41 7.65
N ILE A 136 -11.07 0.41 8.85
CA ILE A 136 -11.45 1.64 9.55
C ILE A 136 -10.29 2.01 10.47
N PHE A 137 -9.68 3.17 10.21
CA PHE A 137 -8.73 3.79 11.10
C PHE A 137 -9.51 4.66 12.10
N GLU A 138 -9.59 4.22 13.36
CA GLU A 138 -10.19 5.03 14.42
C GLU A 138 -9.24 6.18 14.78
N ASN A 139 -9.63 7.42 14.47
CA ASN A 139 -8.94 8.64 14.89
C ASN A 139 -9.62 9.23 16.15
N ARG A 140 -8.92 10.11 16.90
CA ARG A 140 -9.53 10.81 18.05
C ARG A 140 -10.70 11.69 17.61
N ASP A 141 -11.70 11.83 18.50
CA ASP A 141 -12.93 12.60 18.32
C ASP A 141 -12.71 14.09 17.96
N GLU A 142 -11.54 14.65 18.27
CA GLU A 142 -11.17 16.05 17.95
C GLU A 142 -11.06 16.36 16.45
N PHE A 143 -10.93 15.35 15.58
CA PHE A 143 -10.75 15.54 14.14
C PHE A 143 -12.04 15.36 13.31
N TYR A 144 -13.17 15.01 13.94
CA TYR A 144 -14.46 14.85 13.28
C TYR A 144 -14.93 16.07 12.44
N PRO A 145 -14.75 17.34 12.87
CA PRO A 145 -15.22 18.48 12.09
C PRO A 145 -14.40 18.73 10.81
N ILE A 146 -13.18 18.23 10.71
CA ILE A 146 -12.33 18.40 9.52
C ILE A 146 -12.69 17.38 8.44
N TYR A 147 -13.12 16.18 8.83
CA TYR A 147 -13.52 15.10 7.90
C TYR A 147 -15.01 15.13 7.51
N ALA A 148 -15.89 15.66 8.36
CA ALA A 148 -17.32 15.81 8.06
C ALA A 148 -17.67 17.03 7.19
N GLY A 149 -16.67 17.86 6.85
CA GLY A 149 -16.83 19.04 6.00
C GLY A 149 -16.64 18.81 4.50
N TYR A 150 -16.39 17.56 4.08
CA TYR A 150 -16.31 17.14 2.67
C TYR A 150 -17.43 16.16 2.32
#